data_AF-A0A9D8IIJ8-F1
#
_entry.id   AF-A0A9D8IIJ8-F1
#
_cell.length_a   1.000
_cell.length_b   1.000
_cell.length_c   1.000
_cell.angle_alpha   90.00
_cell.angle_beta   90.00
_cell.angle_gamma   90.00
#
_symmetry.space_group_name_H-M   'P 1'
#
loop_
_entity.id
_entity.type
_entity.pdbx_description
1 polymer ?
#
loop_
_entity_poly.entity_id
_entity_poly.type
_entity_poly.pdbx_seq_one_letter_code
_entity_poly.pdbx_strand_id
1 'polypeptide(L)'
;MNQFLRGMMRAVAESFHLPGPFLEIGSMQVEGASDDINLRSLFPGSDYTGVDFRAGPGVDCVASVENLPQTSGSVGTVLALSTFEHVQRFWLGFDEVRRVLRPDGVFVVASPFYFHVHGYPSDYWRFTPEAFDFMLRDHYSRRLLGWHGPARRMANVWSVAFREKARMPTGSDIDTYRRKMAEHAREPLPWLKRLKYQAGRVLCGKRPFAPHLDREKWGMEMRGGPGDAKAA
;
A
#
# COMPACT_ATOMS: atom_id res chain seq x y z
N MET A 1 7.92 -6.45 -1.34
CA MET A 1 7.76 -4.98 -1.47
C MET A 1 8.93 -4.38 -2.28
N ASN A 2 8.73 -3.28 -3.02
CA ASN A 2 9.78 -2.57 -3.77
C ASN A 2 10.13 -1.18 -3.17
N GLN A 3 11.22 -0.57 -3.65
CA GLN A 3 11.69 0.74 -3.16
C GLN A 3 10.63 1.84 -3.28
N PHE A 4 9.86 1.85 -4.37
CA PHE A 4 8.76 2.81 -4.55
C PHE A 4 7.72 2.71 -3.42
N LEU A 5 7.25 1.50 -3.09
CA LEU A 5 6.25 1.30 -2.05
C LEU A 5 6.79 1.66 -0.66
N ARG A 6 8.07 1.39 -0.38
CA ARG A 6 8.71 1.84 0.86
C ARG A 6 8.75 3.37 0.94
N GLY A 7 9.15 4.03 -0.14
CA GLY A 7 9.15 5.49 -0.24
C GLY A 7 7.75 6.10 -0.10
N MET A 8 6.74 5.43 -0.67
CA MET A 8 5.33 5.77 -0.48
C MET A 8 4.93 5.66 0.99
N MET A 9 5.27 4.55 1.66
CA MET A 9 4.94 4.37 3.07
C MET A 9 5.65 5.40 3.97
N ARG A 10 6.90 5.76 3.64
CA ARG A 10 7.61 6.86 4.31
C ARG A 10 6.89 8.20 4.11
N ALA A 11 6.40 8.48 2.90
CA ALA A 11 5.61 9.67 2.63
C ALA A 11 4.29 9.69 3.43
N VAL A 12 3.61 8.55 3.56
CA VAL A 12 2.41 8.40 4.41
C VAL A 12 2.75 8.72 5.87
N ALA A 13 3.81 8.10 6.41
CA ALA A 13 4.24 8.28 7.80
C ALA A 13 4.66 9.72 8.13
N GLU A 14 5.30 10.43 7.19
CA GLU A 14 5.72 11.83 7.37
C GLU A 14 4.59 12.86 7.17
N SER A 15 3.42 12.45 6.64
CA SER A 15 2.37 13.39 6.21
C SER A 15 1.04 13.23 6.94
N PHE A 16 0.70 12.03 7.39
CA PHE A 16 -0.58 11.75 8.02
C PHE A 16 -0.43 11.38 9.49
N HIS A 17 -1.47 11.65 10.27
CA HIS A 17 -1.54 11.16 11.64
C HIS A 17 -1.92 9.67 11.62
N LEU A 18 -1.01 8.82 12.13
CA LEU A 18 -1.19 7.38 12.24
C LEU A 18 -1.20 7.00 13.73
N PRO A 19 -2.36 6.68 14.32
CA PRO A 19 -2.42 6.31 15.72
C PRO A 19 -1.85 4.90 15.92
N GLY A 20 -1.12 4.69 17.02
CA GLY A 20 -0.74 3.35 17.47
C GLY A 20 -1.85 2.68 18.30
N PRO A 21 -1.72 1.38 18.64
CA PRO A 21 -0.64 0.47 18.23
C PRO A 21 -0.66 0.15 16.72
N PHE A 22 0.51 -0.20 16.17
CA PHE A 22 0.68 -0.59 14.77
C PHE A 22 0.63 -2.11 14.61
N LEU A 23 -0.04 -2.56 13.56
CA LEU A 23 -0.08 -3.96 13.12
C LEU A 23 0.37 -4.05 11.66
N GLU A 24 1.48 -4.72 11.40
CA GLU A 24 1.98 -5.02 10.05
C GLU A 24 1.58 -6.44 9.65
N ILE A 25 0.83 -6.59 8.56
CA ILE A 25 0.39 -7.88 8.02
C ILE A 25 1.26 -8.23 6.82
N GLY A 26 1.86 -9.42 6.83
CA GLY A 26 2.87 -9.82 5.85
C GLY A 26 4.26 -9.30 6.20
N SER A 27 4.58 -9.29 7.50
CA SER A 27 5.80 -8.70 8.06
C SER A 27 7.07 -9.53 7.86
N MET A 28 6.97 -10.75 7.32
CA MET A 28 8.13 -11.63 7.15
C MET A 28 9.13 -11.02 6.16
N GLN A 29 10.36 -10.78 6.66
CA GLN A 29 11.48 -10.35 5.83
C GLN A 29 12.10 -11.58 5.17
N VAL A 30 11.86 -11.72 3.87
CA VAL A 30 12.36 -12.84 3.07
C VAL A 30 13.86 -12.65 2.79
N GLU A 31 14.67 -13.69 3.01
CA GLU A 31 16.10 -13.67 2.70
C GLU A 31 16.37 -13.33 1.23
N GLY A 32 17.36 -12.46 0.98
CA GLY A 32 17.72 -12.00 -0.36
C GLY A 32 16.80 -10.91 -0.94
N ALA A 33 15.72 -10.59 -0.24
CA ALA A 33 14.95 -9.39 -0.53
C ALA A 33 15.64 -8.18 0.13
N SER A 34 15.67 -7.03 -0.56
CA SER A 34 16.44 -5.84 -0.12
C SER A 34 16.12 -5.41 1.31
N ASP A 35 17.11 -4.89 2.05
CA ASP A 35 16.96 -4.29 3.40
C ASP A 35 15.83 -3.24 3.51
N ASP A 36 15.39 -2.71 2.37
CA ASP A 36 14.26 -1.81 2.17
C ASP A 36 12.87 -2.40 2.53
N ILE A 37 12.77 -3.64 3.00
CA ILE A 37 11.47 -4.27 3.34
C ILE A 37 11.00 -3.95 4.76
N ASN A 38 11.92 -3.60 5.67
CA ASN A 38 11.57 -3.36 7.06
C ASN A 38 10.79 -2.04 7.23
N LEU A 39 9.46 -2.13 7.40
CA LEU A 39 8.59 -0.98 7.65
C LEU A 39 8.66 -0.46 9.09
N ARG A 40 8.98 -1.33 10.05
CA ARG A 40 9.08 -0.97 11.48
C ARG A 40 10.04 0.19 11.72
N SER A 41 11.12 0.30 10.93
CA SER A 41 12.08 1.40 11.03
C SER A 41 11.47 2.78 10.77
N LEU A 42 10.31 2.87 10.11
CA LEU A 42 9.60 4.12 9.86
C LEU A 42 8.82 4.61 11.09
N PHE A 43 8.68 3.78 12.14
CA PHE A 43 7.88 4.06 13.34
C PHE A 43 8.69 3.86 14.62
N PRO A 44 9.84 4.54 14.79
CA PRO A 44 10.69 4.36 15.95
C PRO A 44 9.94 4.70 17.24
N GLY A 45 10.07 3.84 18.25
CA GLY A 45 9.45 4.03 19.57
C GLY A 45 7.94 3.79 19.62
N SER A 46 7.31 3.34 18.54
CA SER A 46 5.89 2.96 18.53
C SER A 46 5.70 1.52 18.98
N ASP A 47 4.56 1.24 19.63
CA ASP A 47 4.09 -0.13 19.81
C ASP A 47 3.73 -0.72 18.43
N TYR A 48 4.46 -1.76 18.02
CA TYR A 48 4.46 -2.29 16.66
C TYR A 48 4.51 -3.81 16.70
N THR A 49 3.51 -4.46 16.11
CA THR A 49 3.43 -5.92 15.99
C THR A 49 3.47 -6.33 14.52
N GLY A 50 4.43 -7.18 14.15
CA GLY A 50 4.47 -7.86 12.87
C GLY A 50 3.72 -9.20 12.93
N VAL A 51 2.79 -9.40 12.00
CA VAL A 51 2.07 -10.65 11.78
C VAL A 51 2.41 -11.20 10.41
N ASP A 52 2.58 -12.52 10.34
CA ASP A 52 2.71 -13.26 9.08
C ASP A 52 2.19 -14.69 9.30
N PHE A 53 1.75 -15.36 8.23
CA PHE A 53 1.32 -16.76 8.32
C PHE A 53 2.51 -17.72 8.47
N ARG A 54 3.74 -17.22 8.28
CA ARG A 54 5.00 -17.94 8.47
C ARG A 54 5.83 -17.29 9.57
N ALA A 55 6.59 -18.10 10.31
CA ALA A 55 7.64 -17.58 11.18
C ALA A 55 8.83 -17.07 10.36
N GLY A 56 9.49 -16.01 10.84
CA GLY A 56 10.69 -15.47 10.22
C GLY A 56 11.09 -14.11 10.81
N PRO A 57 12.18 -13.49 10.29
CA PRO A 57 12.59 -12.17 10.73
C PRO A 57 11.49 -11.13 10.48
N GLY A 58 11.26 -10.24 11.45
CA GLY A 58 10.21 -9.22 11.39
C GLY A 58 8.85 -9.65 11.95
N VAL A 59 8.63 -10.95 12.15
CA VAL A 59 7.37 -11.53 12.62
C VAL A 59 7.37 -11.69 14.14
N ASP A 60 6.47 -10.99 14.82
CA ASP A 60 6.26 -11.13 16.26
C ASP A 60 5.17 -12.18 16.59
N CYS A 61 4.23 -12.38 15.67
CA CYS A 61 3.10 -13.29 15.85
C CYS A 61 2.77 -14.03 14.55
N VAL A 62 2.72 -15.37 14.63
CA VAL A 62 2.37 -16.21 13.48
C VAL A 62 0.85 -16.40 13.42
N ALA A 63 0.21 -15.80 12.42
CA ALA A 63 -1.23 -15.90 12.21
C ALA A 63 -1.61 -15.60 10.75
N SER A 64 -2.76 -16.12 10.31
CA SER A 64 -3.36 -15.72 9.04
C SER A 64 -4.10 -14.40 9.20
N VAL A 65 -4.00 -13.50 8.22
CA VAL A 65 -4.84 -12.29 8.19
C VAL A 65 -6.33 -12.61 8.12
N GLU A 66 -6.69 -13.81 7.65
CA GLU A 66 -8.09 -14.26 7.62
C GLU A 66 -8.64 -14.57 9.03
N ASN A 67 -7.78 -14.59 10.06
CA ASN A 67 -8.16 -14.78 11.47
C ASN A 67 -7.06 -14.20 12.39
N LEU A 68 -7.10 -12.90 12.61
CA LEU A 68 -6.12 -12.16 13.40
C LEU A 68 -6.32 -12.39 14.91
N PRO A 69 -5.24 -12.60 15.68
CA PRO A 69 -5.34 -12.82 17.12
C PRO A 69 -5.66 -11.55 17.93
N GLN A 70 -5.58 -10.37 17.30
CA GLN A 70 -5.87 -9.10 17.94
C GLN A 70 -7.35 -8.97 18.32
N THR A 71 -7.60 -8.36 19.47
CA THR A 71 -8.95 -8.06 19.94
C THR A 71 -9.62 -7.01 19.05
N SER A 72 -10.95 -7.06 18.96
CA SER A 72 -11.71 -6.08 18.18
C SER A 72 -11.45 -4.65 18.68
N GLY A 73 -11.21 -3.71 17.75
CA GLY A 73 -10.98 -2.32 18.07
C GLY A 73 -9.75 -2.03 18.93
N SER A 74 -8.70 -2.86 18.89
CA SER A 74 -7.48 -2.66 19.68
C SER A 74 -6.34 -1.99 18.91
N VAL A 75 -6.39 -1.96 17.57
CA VAL A 75 -5.28 -1.51 16.71
C VAL A 75 -5.54 -0.10 16.20
N GLY A 76 -4.53 0.78 16.29
CA GLY A 76 -4.60 2.14 15.75
C GLY A 76 -4.31 2.19 14.26
N THR A 77 -3.23 1.56 13.79
CA THR A 77 -2.87 1.57 12.37
C THR A 77 -2.54 0.16 11.89
N VAL A 78 -3.16 -0.25 10.78
CA VAL A 78 -2.83 -1.50 10.09
C VAL A 78 -2.07 -1.19 8.81
N LEU A 79 -0.99 -1.93 8.56
CA LEU A 79 -0.18 -1.86 7.34
C LEU A 79 -0.22 -3.22 6.64
N ALA A 80 -0.50 -3.24 5.34
CA ALA A 80 -0.45 -4.46 4.53
C ALA A 80 0.06 -4.13 3.12
N LEU A 81 1.37 -4.20 2.92
CA LEU A 81 2.02 -3.86 1.64
C LEU A 81 2.51 -5.13 0.95
N SER A 82 2.00 -5.39 -0.26
CA SER A 82 2.30 -6.63 -1.01
C SER A 82 1.93 -7.91 -0.25
N THR A 83 0.73 -7.92 0.35
CA THR A 83 0.22 -9.04 1.16
C THR A 83 -1.08 -9.60 0.58
N PHE A 84 -2.08 -8.74 0.34
CA PHE A 84 -3.44 -9.17 0.01
C PHE A 84 -3.56 -9.89 -1.33
N GLU A 85 -2.62 -9.70 -2.27
CA GLU A 85 -2.53 -10.48 -3.51
C GLU A 85 -2.29 -11.97 -3.26
N HIS A 86 -1.70 -12.32 -2.11
CA HIS A 86 -1.39 -13.69 -1.70
C HIS A 86 -2.45 -14.30 -0.77
N VAL A 87 -3.46 -13.53 -0.34
CA VAL A 87 -4.51 -14.00 0.57
C VAL A 87 -5.63 -14.63 -0.25
N GLN A 88 -5.83 -15.94 -0.09
CA GLN A 88 -6.81 -16.68 -0.89
C GLN A 88 -8.24 -16.13 -0.71
N ARG A 89 -8.65 -15.87 0.53
CA ARG A 89 -9.95 -15.25 0.85
C ARG A 89 -9.73 -13.82 1.33
N PHE A 90 -9.20 -12.97 0.45
CA PHE A 90 -8.81 -11.60 0.78
C PHE A 90 -9.91 -10.81 1.49
N TRP A 91 -11.18 -11.04 1.14
CA TRP A 91 -12.34 -10.39 1.78
C TRP A 91 -12.42 -10.66 3.29
N LEU A 92 -12.13 -11.90 3.75
CA LEU A 92 -12.06 -12.21 5.17
C LEU A 92 -10.93 -11.45 5.87
N GLY A 93 -9.80 -11.25 5.18
CA GLY A 93 -8.72 -10.44 5.70
C GLY A 93 -9.10 -8.96 5.82
N PHE A 94 -9.86 -8.41 4.86
CA PHE A 94 -10.39 -7.03 4.98
C PHE A 94 -11.39 -6.91 6.14
N ASP A 95 -12.23 -7.94 6.36
CA ASP A 95 -13.15 -8.00 7.49
C ASP A 95 -12.40 -8.03 8.83
N GLU A 96 -11.33 -8.82 8.92
CA GLU A 96 -10.47 -8.88 10.11
C GLU A 96 -9.74 -7.57 10.38
N VAL A 97 -9.19 -6.93 9.33
CA VAL A 97 -8.59 -5.60 9.45
C VAL A 97 -9.60 -4.58 9.98
N ARG A 98 -10.82 -4.60 9.47
CA ARG A 98 -11.91 -3.76 9.98
C ARG A 98 -12.24 -4.07 11.43
N ARG A 99 -12.30 -5.35 11.81
CA ARG A 99 -12.62 -5.80 13.17
C ARG A 99 -11.59 -5.31 14.18
N VAL A 100 -10.31 -5.46 13.89
CA VAL A 100 -9.22 -5.11 14.83
C VAL A 100 -8.96 -3.61 14.88
N LEU A 101 -9.27 -2.86 13.82
CA LEU A 101 -9.07 -1.41 13.78
C LEU A 101 -10.03 -0.67 14.71
N ARG A 102 -9.46 0.26 15.48
CA ARG A 102 -10.20 1.22 16.27
C ARG A 102 -11.05 2.16 15.39
N PRO A 103 -12.10 2.79 15.94
CA PRO A 103 -12.89 3.79 15.21
C PRO A 103 -12.10 5.04 14.77
N ASP A 104 -10.97 5.33 15.41
CA ASP A 104 -10.03 6.42 15.06
C ASP A 104 -8.86 5.94 14.19
N GLY A 105 -8.86 4.67 13.77
CA GLY A 105 -7.73 4.03 13.13
C GLY A 105 -7.56 4.30 11.64
N VAL A 106 -6.39 3.89 11.12
CA VAL A 106 -5.99 4.05 9.72
C VAL A 106 -5.55 2.71 9.15
N PHE A 107 -5.98 2.41 7.91
CA PHE A 107 -5.50 1.25 7.16
C PHE A 107 -4.69 1.70 5.96
N VAL A 108 -3.48 1.17 5.82
CA VAL A 108 -2.64 1.36 4.63
C VAL A 108 -2.46 0.03 3.93
N VAL A 109 -2.91 -0.04 2.68
CA VAL A 109 -2.84 -1.25 1.86
C VAL A 109 -2.18 -0.96 0.52
N ALA A 110 -1.33 -1.86 0.03
CA ALA A 110 -0.79 -1.79 -1.32
C ALA A 110 -0.66 -3.18 -1.94
N SER A 111 -0.80 -3.25 -3.26
CA SER A 111 -0.68 -4.47 -4.05
C SER A 111 0.07 -4.18 -5.37
N PRO A 112 0.86 -5.14 -5.89
CA PRO A 112 1.31 -5.11 -7.27
C PRO A 112 0.11 -5.23 -8.22
N PHE A 113 0.22 -4.59 -9.40
CA PHE A 113 -0.74 -4.71 -10.49
C PHE A 113 -0.09 -5.33 -11.73
N TYR A 114 0.88 -4.64 -12.33
CA TYR A 114 1.64 -5.15 -13.47
C TYR A 114 2.99 -5.73 -13.02
N PHE A 115 2.94 -6.95 -12.52
CA PHE A 115 4.10 -7.69 -12.01
C PHE A 115 4.01 -9.16 -12.43
N HIS A 116 5.16 -9.81 -12.59
CA HIS A 116 5.20 -11.24 -12.90
C HIS A 116 4.56 -12.04 -11.77
N VAL A 117 3.99 -13.21 -12.07
CA VAL A 117 3.43 -14.08 -11.04
C VAL A 117 4.55 -14.49 -10.07
N HIS A 118 4.35 -14.27 -8.77
CA HIS A 118 5.32 -14.62 -7.73
C HIS A 118 4.61 -15.28 -6.53
N GLY A 119 4.90 -16.54 -6.26
CA GLY A 119 4.22 -17.26 -5.17
C GLY A 119 4.97 -17.16 -3.85
N TYR A 120 4.28 -16.76 -2.77
CA TYR A 120 4.67 -17.05 -1.38
C TYR A 120 3.43 -17.15 -0.45
N PRO A 121 2.63 -18.24 -0.47
CA PRO A 121 2.84 -19.49 -1.20
C PRO A 121 2.22 -19.49 -2.60
N SER A 122 1.26 -18.60 -2.86
CA SER A 122 0.49 -18.47 -4.11
C SER A 122 0.25 -17.01 -4.44
N ASP A 123 -0.14 -16.71 -5.67
CA ASP A 123 -0.40 -15.35 -6.16
C ASP A 123 -1.78 -15.30 -6.84
N TYR A 124 -2.76 -14.73 -6.16
CA TYR A 124 -4.17 -14.88 -6.52
C TYR A 124 -4.78 -13.65 -7.19
N TRP A 125 -4.42 -12.45 -6.72
CA TRP A 125 -5.20 -11.24 -7.01
C TRP A 125 -4.38 -10.09 -7.58
N ARG A 126 -5.05 -9.26 -8.38
CA ARG A 126 -4.53 -7.97 -8.86
C ARG A 126 -5.58 -6.91 -8.58
N PHE A 127 -5.28 -6.01 -7.65
CA PHE A 127 -6.21 -4.96 -7.25
C PHE A 127 -6.01 -3.68 -8.09
N THR A 128 -7.11 -3.11 -8.57
CA THR A 128 -7.14 -1.76 -9.15
C THR A 128 -7.49 -0.72 -8.06
N PRO A 129 -7.32 0.59 -8.32
CA PRO A 129 -7.80 1.61 -7.40
C PRO A 129 -9.30 1.48 -7.08
N GLU A 130 -10.11 1.13 -8.08
CA GLU A 130 -11.55 0.92 -7.92
C GLU A 130 -11.86 -0.31 -7.05
N ALA A 131 -11.04 -1.37 -7.13
CA ALA A 131 -11.19 -2.52 -6.25
C ALA A 131 -10.94 -2.12 -4.79
N PHE A 132 -9.88 -1.35 -4.50
CA PHE A 132 -9.66 -0.84 -3.15
C PHE A 132 -10.76 0.12 -2.70
N ASP A 133 -11.22 1.03 -3.55
CA ASP A 133 -12.33 1.92 -3.20
C ASP A 133 -13.59 1.13 -2.85
N PHE A 134 -13.95 0.13 -3.67
CA PHE A 134 -15.11 -0.72 -3.43
C PHE A 134 -15.02 -1.45 -2.08
N MET A 135 -13.87 -2.06 -1.77
CA MET A 135 -13.68 -2.80 -0.52
C MET A 135 -13.68 -1.90 0.73
N LEU A 136 -13.35 -0.61 0.59
CA LEU A 136 -13.12 0.29 1.71
C LEU A 136 -14.25 1.32 1.90
N ARG A 137 -15.05 1.61 0.88
CA ARG A 137 -15.96 2.77 0.89
C ARG A 137 -17.03 2.75 1.98
N ASP A 138 -17.49 1.57 2.40
CA ASP A 138 -18.59 1.42 3.36
C ASP A 138 -18.12 1.56 4.82
N HIS A 139 -16.81 1.52 5.08
CA HIS A 139 -16.26 1.44 6.44
C HIS A 139 -15.19 2.49 6.75
N TYR A 140 -14.75 3.23 5.74
CA TYR A 140 -13.74 4.26 5.84
C TYR A 140 -14.27 5.54 5.21
N SER A 141 -14.52 6.55 6.04
CA SER A 141 -15.15 7.81 5.63
C SER A 141 -14.31 8.59 4.62
N ARG A 142 -13.00 8.39 4.62
CA ARG A 142 -12.09 9.03 3.67
C ARG A 142 -10.98 8.08 3.24
N ARG A 143 -10.62 8.14 1.97
CA ARG A 143 -9.68 7.21 1.33
C ARG A 143 -8.82 8.00 0.35
N LEU A 144 -7.50 7.85 0.45
CA LEU A 144 -6.58 8.21 -0.62
C LEU A 144 -6.40 6.96 -1.47
N LEU A 145 -6.63 7.05 -2.77
CA LEU A 145 -6.34 6.01 -3.74
C LEU A 145 -5.15 6.46 -4.56
N GLY A 146 -4.16 5.59 -4.75
CA GLY A 146 -2.97 5.94 -5.50
C GLY A 146 -2.47 4.82 -6.39
N TRP A 147 -1.73 5.20 -7.42
CA TRP A 147 -1.15 4.26 -8.37
C TRP A 147 0.22 4.72 -8.87
N HIS A 148 1.06 3.73 -9.14
CA HIS A 148 2.44 3.89 -9.60
C HIS A 148 2.51 3.53 -11.09
N GLY A 149 3.13 4.39 -11.89
CA GLY A 149 3.20 4.29 -13.34
C GLY A 149 1.98 4.88 -14.08
N PRO A 150 1.82 4.58 -15.38
CA PRO A 150 0.68 5.02 -16.17
C PRO A 150 -0.65 4.49 -15.62
N ALA A 151 -1.68 5.34 -15.55
CA ALA A 151 -2.98 5.00 -14.94
C ALA A 151 -3.71 3.77 -15.52
N ARG A 152 -3.37 3.33 -16.74
CA ARG A 152 -3.96 2.13 -17.37
C ARG A 152 -3.02 0.91 -17.38
N ARG A 153 -1.80 1.05 -16.86
CA ARG A 153 -0.73 0.02 -16.83
C ARG A 153 0.14 0.24 -15.61
N MET A 154 -0.48 0.19 -14.45
CA MET A 154 0.15 0.56 -13.18
C MET A 154 1.10 -0.54 -12.74
N ALA A 155 2.23 -0.20 -12.11
CA ALA A 155 3.10 -1.17 -11.47
C ALA A 155 2.53 -1.61 -10.11
N ASN A 156 2.10 -0.63 -9.31
CA ASN A 156 1.51 -0.84 -7.98
C ASN A 156 0.27 0.05 -7.81
N VAL A 157 -0.61 -0.37 -6.90
CA VAL A 157 -1.77 0.39 -6.43
C VAL A 157 -1.73 0.40 -4.90
N TRP A 158 -2.17 1.49 -4.29
CA TRP A 158 -2.31 1.58 -2.83
C TRP A 158 -3.53 2.39 -2.40
N SER A 159 -3.89 2.24 -1.13
CA SER A 159 -4.83 3.13 -0.46
C SER A 159 -4.39 3.45 0.97
N VAL A 160 -4.71 4.67 1.41
CA VAL A 160 -4.69 5.08 2.83
C VAL A 160 -6.13 5.39 3.21
N ALA A 161 -6.72 4.56 4.08
CA ALA A 161 -8.12 4.62 4.45
C ALA A 161 -8.29 5.01 5.92
N PHE A 162 -9.10 6.04 6.16
CA PHE A 162 -9.31 6.66 7.45
C PHE A 162 -10.69 6.28 7.99
N ARG A 163 -10.75 5.72 9.20
CA ARG A 163 -12.01 5.41 9.90
C ARG A 163 -12.75 6.70 10.25
N GLU A 164 -14.03 6.59 10.58
CA GLU A 164 -14.92 7.74 10.80
C GLU A 164 -14.42 8.73 11.86
N LYS A 165 -13.83 8.24 12.95
CA LYS A 165 -13.31 9.09 14.04
C LYS A 165 -11.83 9.42 13.89
N ALA A 166 -11.19 9.02 12.79
CA ALA A 166 -9.79 9.31 12.55
C ALA A 166 -9.59 10.81 12.27
N ARG A 167 -8.39 11.34 12.55
CA ARG A 167 -8.02 12.69 12.11
C ARG A 167 -8.02 12.73 10.57
N MET A 168 -9.01 13.42 10.01
CA MET A 168 -9.13 13.54 8.55
C MET A 168 -7.96 14.35 7.96
N PRO A 169 -7.40 13.93 6.81
CA PRO A 169 -6.35 14.69 6.14
C PRO A 169 -6.81 16.09 5.76
N THR A 170 -6.06 17.11 6.16
CA THR A 170 -6.24 18.49 5.69
C THR A 170 -5.63 18.68 4.30
N GLY A 171 -5.93 19.79 3.63
CA GLY A 171 -5.23 20.14 2.37
C GLY A 171 -3.71 20.20 2.53
N SER A 172 -3.24 20.72 3.67
CA SER A 172 -1.80 20.79 4.00
C SER A 172 -1.16 19.41 4.17
N ASP A 173 -1.86 18.47 4.81
CA ASP A 173 -1.38 17.08 4.94
C ASP A 173 -1.25 16.42 3.55
N ILE A 174 -2.21 16.69 2.65
CA ILE A 174 -2.19 16.18 1.26
C ILE A 174 -1.06 16.79 0.43
N ASP A 175 -0.80 18.09 0.56
CA ASP A 175 0.30 18.75 -0.15
C ASP A 175 1.66 18.30 0.37
N THR A 176 1.77 18.08 1.69
CA THR A 176 2.95 17.46 2.30
C THR A 176 3.15 16.06 1.74
N TYR A 177 2.10 15.25 1.67
CA TYR A 177 2.16 13.90 1.08
C TYR A 177 2.64 13.93 -0.37
N ARG A 178 2.13 14.83 -1.21
CA ARG A 178 2.59 14.97 -2.61
C ARG A 178 4.08 15.29 -2.70
N ARG A 179 4.55 16.23 -1.87
CA ARG A 179 5.97 16.60 -1.81
C ARG A 179 6.83 15.42 -1.37
N LYS A 180 6.42 14.72 -0.30
CA LYS A 180 7.13 13.56 0.23
C LYS A 180 7.13 12.36 -0.73
N MET A 181 6.07 12.16 -1.49
CA MET A 181 6.05 11.18 -2.59
C MET A 181 7.11 11.50 -3.65
N ALA A 182 7.26 12.76 -4.05
CA ALA A 182 8.28 13.16 -5.02
C ALA A 182 9.72 13.05 -4.48
N GLU A 183 9.90 13.17 -3.16
CA GLU A 183 11.19 12.99 -2.48
C GLU A 183 11.57 11.50 -2.37
N HIS A 184 10.65 10.66 -1.87
CA HIS A 184 10.98 9.31 -1.39
C HIS A 184 10.54 8.18 -2.33
N ALA A 185 9.42 8.31 -3.04
CA ALA A 185 8.84 7.23 -3.84
C ALA A 185 9.43 7.22 -5.25
N ARG A 186 10.66 6.69 -5.37
CA ARG A 186 11.40 6.60 -6.64
C ARG A 186 11.82 5.17 -6.96
N GLU A 187 11.84 4.86 -8.24
CA GLU A 187 12.34 3.59 -8.78
C GLU A 187 12.98 3.82 -10.17
N PRO A 188 14.09 4.59 -10.22
CA PRO A 188 14.67 5.02 -11.48
C PRO A 188 15.25 3.84 -12.24
N LEU A 189 15.03 3.82 -13.55
CA LEU A 189 15.67 2.85 -14.42
C LEU A 189 17.19 3.11 -14.52
N PRO A 190 18.03 2.06 -14.48
CA PRO A 190 19.43 2.16 -14.86
C PRO A 190 19.58 2.81 -16.24
N TRP A 191 20.56 3.69 -16.39
CA TRP A 191 20.70 4.53 -17.58
C TRP A 191 20.78 3.72 -18.89
N LEU A 192 21.50 2.59 -18.90
CA LEU A 192 21.57 1.66 -20.04
C LEU A 192 20.20 1.08 -20.41
N LYS A 193 19.41 0.64 -19.42
CA LYS A 193 18.06 0.12 -19.65
C LYS A 193 17.15 1.22 -20.18
N ARG A 194 17.27 2.43 -19.65
CA ARG A 194 16.52 3.60 -20.12
C ARG A 194 16.84 3.90 -21.58
N LEU A 195 18.10 3.94 -21.98
CA LEU A 195 18.51 4.13 -23.38
C LEU A 195 17.94 3.04 -24.29
N LYS A 196 18.07 1.76 -23.90
CA LYS A 196 17.49 0.63 -24.63
C LYS A 196 15.98 0.80 -24.87
N TYR A 197 15.22 1.17 -23.84
CA TYR A 197 13.79 1.37 -23.96
C TYR A 197 13.41 2.63 -24.75
N GLN A 198 14.22 3.68 -24.72
CA GLN A 198 14.01 4.85 -25.58
C GLN A 198 14.26 4.50 -27.05
N ALA A 199 15.32 3.75 -27.37
CA ALA A 199 15.55 3.25 -28.73
C ALA A 199 14.39 2.36 -29.21
N GLY A 200 13.96 1.41 -28.37
CA GLY A 200 12.79 0.58 -28.67
C GLY A 200 11.51 1.40 -28.87
N ARG A 201 11.30 2.46 -28.08
CA ARG A 201 10.16 3.39 -28.25
C ARG A 201 10.17 4.09 -29.60
N VAL A 202 11.34 4.48 -30.10
CA VAL A 202 11.47 5.12 -31.43
C VAL A 202 11.09 4.12 -32.52
N LEU A 203 11.51 2.86 -32.39
CA LEU A 203 11.30 1.81 -33.39
C LEU A 203 9.88 1.22 -33.39
N CYS A 204 9.30 0.97 -32.21
CA CYS A 204 8.05 0.21 -32.05
C CYS A 204 6.92 1.03 -31.38
N GLY A 205 7.11 2.34 -31.25
CA GLY A 205 6.17 3.24 -30.59
C GLY A 205 6.21 3.22 -29.06
N LYS A 206 5.56 4.20 -28.42
CA LYS A 206 5.65 4.43 -26.97
C LYS A 206 4.98 3.34 -26.12
N ARG A 207 3.87 2.77 -26.60
CA ARG A 207 2.95 1.96 -25.77
C ARG A 207 3.64 0.78 -25.06
N PRO A 208 4.45 -0.07 -25.72
CA PRO A 208 5.08 -1.23 -25.06
C PRO A 208 6.08 -0.81 -23.97
N PHE A 209 6.72 0.34 -24.12
CA PHE A 209 7.78 0.79 -23.21
C PHE A 209 7.30 1.74 -22.12
N ALA A 210 6.07 2.25 -22.21
CA ALA A 210 5.51 3.17 -21.22
C ALA A 210 5.56 2.63 -19.78
N PRO A 211 5.20 1.36 -19.47
CA PRO A 211 5.30 0.82 -18.10
C PRO A 211 6.71 0.85 -17.52
N HIS A 212 7.74 0.90 -18.37
CA HIS A 212 9.13 0.98 -17.94
C HIS A 212 9.62 2.44 -17.90
N LEU A 213 9.37 3.22 -18.96
CA LEU A 213 9.87 4.59 -19.10
C LEU A 213 9.13 5.58 -18.19
N ASP A 214 7.89 5.30 -17.84
CA ASP A 214 7.04 6.14 -17.01
C ASP A 214 6.96 5.61 -15.55
N ARG A 215 7.91 4.78 -15.08
CA ARG A 215 7.92 4.25 -13.70
C ARG A 215 7.92 5.36 -12.66
N GLU A 216 8.68 6.44 -12.84
CA GLU A 216 8.70 7.56 -11.90
C GLU A 216 7.37 8.34 -11.80
N LYS A 217 6.38 8.04 -12.65
CA LYS A 217 5.06 8.68 -12.57
C LYS A 217 4.21 7.99 -11.53
N TRP A 218 3.36 8.77 -10.90
CA TRP A 218 2.31 8.26 -10.04
C TRP A 218 1.13 9.24 -10.06
N GLY A 219 -0.02 8.77 -9.62
CA GLY A 219 -1.21 9.59 -9.44
C GLY A 219 -1.93 9.21 -8.16
N MET A 220 -2.82 10.09 -7.73
CA MET A 220 -3.67 9.83 -6.58
C MET A 220 -4.99 10.60 -6.68
N GLU A 221 -5.98 10.09 -5.97
CA GLU A 221 -7.32 10.66 -5.85
C GLU A 221 -7.79 10.53 -4.39
N MET A 222 -8.42 11.58 -3.86
CA MET A 222 -9.11 11.49 -2.57
C MET A 222 -10.58 11.17 -2.81
N ARG A 223 -11.12 10.19 -2.10
CA ARG A 223 -12.54 9.82 -2.11
C ARG A 223 -13.11 9.80 -0.69
N GLY A 224 -14.41 10.06 -0.59
CA GLY A 224 -15.12 10.18 0.67
C GLY A 224 -15.02 11.58 1.29
N GLY A 225 -16.08 11.94 2.02
CA GLY A 225 -16.30 13.26 2.61
C GLY A 225 -17.75 13.72 2.43
N PRO A 226 -18.17 14.82 3.10
CA PRO A 226 -19.48 15.42 2.89
C PRO A 226 -19.56 16.02 1.47
N GLY A 227 -19.89 15.18 0.49
CA GLY A 227 -19.98 15.56 -0.93
C GLY A 227 -20.08 14.37 -1.89
N ASP A 228 -19.53 13.21 -1.52
CA ASP A 228 -19.47 12.03 -2.40
C ASP A 228 -20.67 11.07 -2.22
N ALA A 229 -21.59 11.39 -1.31
CA ALA A 229 -22.79 10.61 -1.06
C ALA A 229 -23.89 10.91 -2.10
N LYS A 230 -23.64 10.61 -3.39
CA LYS A 230 -24.66 10.57 -4.46
C LYS A 230 -24.10 9.95 -5.74
N ALA A 231 -23.70 8.69 -5.69
CA ALA A 231 -23.56 7.84 -6.87
C ALA A 231 -23.66 6.36 -6.45
N ALA A 232 -24.86 5.97 -6.02
CA ALA A 232 -25.31 4.59 -6.00
C ALA A 232 -26.49 4.48 -6.97
#